data_AF-A0A2E9FA54-F1
#
_entry.id   AF-A0A2E9FA54-F1
#
_cell.length_a   1.000
_cell.length_b   1.000
_cell.length_c   1.000
_cell.angle_alpha   90.00
_cell.angle_beta   90.00
_cell.angle_gamma   90.00
#
_symmetry.space_group_name_H-M   'P 1'
#
loop_
_entity.id
_entity.type
_entity.pdbx_description
1 polymer ?
#
loop_
_entity_poly.entity_id
_entity_poly.type
_entity_poly.pdbx_seq_one_letter_code
_entity_poly.pdbx_strand_id
1 'polypeptide(L)'
;MTLSDSELISSNIKTASQPSKLKITDMRLVRTTTGGPILKIDTNQGLYGLGEVRDGASKTYALLLKSRILGENPCSVDKIFRQIKQFGFHARQGGGVCGIEMALMDLVGKAYEVPCYQLAGGKFRDEIRCYSDT
;
A
#
# COMPACT_ATOMS: atom_id res chain seq x y z
N MET A 1 6.62 -41.53 7.25
CA MET A 1 7.04 -40.32 7.98
C MET A 1 5.77 -39.53 8.25
N THR A 2 5.19 -39.65 9.44
CA THR A 2 4.03 -38.86 9.85
C THR A 2 4.51 -37.44 10.09
N LEU A 3 3.93 -36.47 9.37
CA LEU A 3 4.20 -35.06 9.60
C LEU A 3 3.90 -34.72 11.06
N SER A 4 4.75 -33.93 11.69
CA SER A 4 4.52 -33.48 13.07
C SER A 4 3.25 -32.62 13.14
N ASP A 5 2.56 -32.65 14.27
CA ASP A 5 1.30 -31.89 14.45
C ASP A 5 1.49 -30.38 14.15
N SER A 6 2.68 -29.83 14.40
CA SER A 6 3.04 -28.45 14.09
C SER A 6 3.14 -28.17 12.58
N GLU A 7 3.68 -29.10 11.79
CA GLU A 7 3.76 -28.99 10.33
C GLU A 7 2.37 -29.07 9.69
N LEU A 8 1.50 -29.94 10.21
CA LEU A 8 0.10 -30.05 9.78
C LEU A 8 -0.67 -28.76 10.07
N ILE A 9 -0.52 -28.19 11.27
CA ILE A 9 -1.11 -26.89 11.62
C ILE A 9 -0.59 -25.78 10.69
N SER A 10 0.73 -25.75 10.42
CA SER A 10 1.32 -24.73 9.53
C SER A 10 0.80 -24.82 8.09
N SER A 11 0.49 -26.03 7.59
CA SER A 11 -0.01 -26.25 6.25
C SER A 11 -1.45 -25.75 6.03
N ASN A 12 -2.23 -25.65 7.12
CA ASN A 12 -3.61 -25.15 7.11
C ASN A 12 -3.72 -23.65 7.42
N ILE A 13 -2.60 -22.97 7.70
CA ILE A 13 -2.55 -21.53 7.97
C ILE A 13 -2.04 -20.81 6.72
N LYS A 14 -2.79 -19.80 6.25
CA LYS A 14 -2.30 -18.89 5.20
C LYS A 14 -1.05 -18.17 5.72
N THR A 15 0.12 -18.59 5.24
CA THR A 15 1.42 -18.02 5.62
C THR A 15 1.81 -16.79 4.80
N ALA A 16 1.10 -16.50 3.71
CA ALA A 16 1.32 -15.34 2.83
C ALA A 16 0.95 -13.98 3.47
N SER A 17 0.45 -13.99 4.71
CA SER A 17 -0.03 -12.82 5.42
C SER A 17 0.54 -12.73 6.84
N GLN A 18 1.78 -13.17 7.10
CA GLN A 18 2.42 -12.93 8.40
C GLN A 18 2.79 -11.43 8.52
N PRO A 19 1.96 -10.56 9.15
CA PRO A 19 2.06 -9.12 8.96
C PRO A 19 3.33 -8.58 9.60
N SER A 20 3.79 -9.21 10.68
CA SER A 20 5.05 -8.88 11.37
C SER A 20 6.30 -9.12 10.53
N LYS A 21 6.25 -10.00 9.53
CA LYS A 21 7.38 -10.36 8.65
C LYS A 21 7.27 -9.79 7.24
N LEU A 22 6.26 -8.97 6.96
CA LEU A 22 6.15 -8.31 5.66
C LEU A 22 7.27 -7.29 5.49
N LYS A 23 7.83 -7.25 4.29
CA LYS A 23 8.86 -6.31 3.88
C LYS A 23 8.59 -5.87 2.46
N ILE A 24 8.68 -4.57 2.23
CA ILE A 24 8.61 -3.99 0.89
C ILE A 24 9.87 -4.40 0.11
N THR A 25 9.69 -5.06 -1.03
CA THR A 25 10.80 -5.54 -1.87
C THR A 25 11.00 -4.69 -3.11
N ASP A 26 9.91 -4.15 -3.65
CA ASP A 26 9.97 -3.37 -4.88
C ASP A 26 8.87 -2.30 -4.92
N MET A 27 9.11 -1.28 -5.74
CA MET A 27 8.13 -0.25 -6.07
C MET A 27 8.29 0.12 -7.54
N ARG A 28 7.17 0.09 -8.26
CA ARG A 28 7.09 0.31 -9.71
C ARG A 28 5.96 1.27 -10.03
N LEU A 29 6.06 1.94 -11.17
CA LEU A 29 5.07 2.89 -11.65
C LEU A 29 4.73 2.58 -13.10
N VAL A 30 3.45 2.59 -13.42
CA VAL A 30 2.93 2.44 -14.78
C VAL A 30 2.18 3.70 -15.14
N ARG A 31 2.51 4.27 -16.29
CA ARG A 31 1.77 5.42 -16.84
C ARG A 31 0.48 4.92 -17.48
N THR A 32 -0.62 5.55 -17.14
CA THR A 32 -1.93 5.33 -17.76
C THR A 32 -2.15 6.31 -18.91
N THR A 33 -3.11 5.99 -19.78
CA THR A 33 -3.57 6.89 -20.84
C THR A 33 -4.41 8.04 -20.30
N THR A 34 -5.14 7.79 -19.21
CA THR A 34 -6.00 8.74 -18.51
C THR A 34 -5.69 8.74 -17.01
N GLY A 35 -5.72 9.91 -16.38
CA GLY A 35 -5.48 10.06 -14.94
C GLY A 35 -4.00 10.00 -14.54
N GLY A 36 -3.76 9.79 -13.26
CA GLY A 36 -2.43 9.74 -12.68
C GLY A 36 -1.70 8.41 -12.90
N PRO A 37 -0.35 8.39 -12.86
CA PRO A 37 0.41 7.13 -12.87
C PRO A 37 0.04 6.21 -11.71
N ILE A 38 -0.13 4.92 -11.98
CA ILE A 38 -0.41 3.90 -10.96
C ILE A 38 0.89 3.35 -10.40
N LEU A 39 1.03 3.44 -9.09
CA LEU A 39 2.12 2.93 -8.29
C LEU A 39 1.76 1.53 -7.76
N LYS A 40 2.71 0.60 -7.87
CA LYS A 40 2.60 -0.74 -7.31
C LYS A 40 3.76 -0.98 -6.35
N ILE A 41 3.46 -1.42 -5.14
CA ILE A 41 4.43 -1.86 -4.13
C ILE A 41 4.33 -3.38 -4.01
N ASP A 42 5.44 -4.09 -4.13
CA ASP A 42 5.52 -5.54 -3.95
C ASP A 42 6.18 -5.89 -2.62
N THR A 43 5.83 -7.04 -2.07
CA THR A 43 6.38 -7.55 -0.80
C THR A 43 7.03 -8.93 -0.95
N ASN A 44 7.80 -9.32 0.07
CA ASN A 44 8.47 -10.62 0.16
C ASN A 44 7.52 -11.82 0.30
N GLN A 45 6.24 -11.61 0.62
CA GLN A 45 5.25 -12.68 0.78
C GLN A 45 4.25 -12.75 -0.38
N GLY A 46 4.52 -12.06 -1.50
CA GLY A 46 3.68 -12.07 -2.70
C GLY A 46 2.46 -11.14 -2.63
N LEU A 47 2.26 -10.41 -1.53
CA LEU A 47 1.26 -9.34 -1.45
C LEU A 47 1.76 -8.10 -2.20
N TYR A 48 0.82 -7.37 -2.78
CA TYR A 48 1.08 -6.09 -3.42
C TYR A 48 -0.01 -5.07 -3.12
N GLY A 49 0.38 -3.80 -3.16
CA GLY A 49 -0.48 -2.64 -2.92
C GLY A 49 -0.47 -1.71 -4.12
N LEU A 50 -1.60 -1.10 -4.40
CA LEU A 50 -1.79 -0.14 -5.48
C LEU A 50 -2.13 1.24 -4.92
N GLY A 51 -1.52 2.26 -5.50
CA GLY A 51 -1.84 3.65 -5.22
C GLY A 51 -1.72 4.47 -6.49
N GLU A 52 -2.32 5.66 -6.48
CA GLU A 52 -2.27 6.57 -7.61
C GLU A 52 -1.42 7.80 -7.27
N VAL A 53 -0.49 8.14 -8.15
CA VAL A 53 0.20 9.43 -8.09
C VAL A 53 -0.68 10.45 -8.81
N ARG A 54 -1.11 11.50 -8.10
CA ARG A 54 -2.00 12.53 -8.65
C ARG A 54 -1.58 13.03 -10.03
N ASP A 55 -2.56 13.29 -10.90
CA ASP A 55 -2.29 13.89 -12.22
C ASP A 55 -1.52 15.21 -12.14
N GLY A 56 -0.55 15.37 -13.05
CA GLY A 56 0.42 16.45 -13.09
C GLY A 56 1.48 16.42 -11.99
N ALA A 57 1.48 15.42 -11.09
CA ALA A 57 2.56 15.21 -10.14
C ALA A 57 3.76 14.49 -10.81
N SER A 58 4.95 14.71 -10.27
CA SER A 58 6.16 14.10 -10.82
C SER A 58 6.25 12.61 -10.47
N LYS A 59 6.07 11.74 -11.49
CA LYS A 59 6.31 10.29 -11.36
C LYS A 59 7.74 9.96 -10.93
N THR A 60 8.71 10.76 -11.39
CA THR A 60 10.12 10.58 -11.05
C THR A 60 10.35 10.86 -9.57
N TYR A 61 9.69 11.89 -9.04
CA TYR A 61 9.76 12.21 -7.62
C TYR A 61 9.18 11.09 -6.75
N ALA A 62 8.05 10.52 -7.15
CA ALA A 62 7.50 9.34 -6.49
C ALA A 62 8.49 8.16 -6.52
N LEU A 63 9.16 7.88 -7.64
CA LEU A 63 10.18 6.83 -7.72
C LEU A 63 11.39 7.07 -6.82
N LEU A 64 11.82 8.33 -6.61
CA LEU A 64 12.94 8.65 -5.71
C LEU A 64 12.65 8.20 -4.26
N LEU A 65 11.39 8.26 -3.83
CA LEU A 65 10.97 7.83 -2.50
C LEU A 65 11.08 6.31 -2.29
N LYS A 66 11.20 5.51 -3.35
CA LYS A 66 11.40 4.06 -3.28
C LYS A 66 12.51 3.69 -2.31
N SER A 67 13.67 4.32 -2.46
CA SER A 67 14.86 4.05 -1.64
C SER A 67 14.63 4.24 -0.14
N ARG A 68 13.61 5.01 0.26
CA ARG A 68 13.28 5.29 1.65
C ARG A 68 12.36 4.25 2.29
N ILE A 69 11.65 3.46 1.47
CA ILE A 69 10.63 2.51 1.95
C ILE A 69 11.02 1.04 1.73
N LEU A 70 12.05 0.76 0.92
CA LEU A 70 12.52 -0.61 0.72
C LEU A 70 12.96 -1.26 2.04
N GLY A 71 12.53 -2.50 2.27
CA GLY A 71 12.83 -3.28 3.47
C GLY A 71 11.98 -2.95 4.69
N GLU A 72 11.23 -1.84 4.68
CA GLU A 72 10.30 -1.49 5.76
C GLU A 72 9.07 -2.41 5.76
N ASN A 73 8.46 -2.54 6.94
CA ASN A 73 7.22 -3.28 7.08
C ASN A 73 6.02 -2.40 6.68
N PRO A 74 5.24 -2.77 5.65
CA PRO A 74 4.13 -1.96 5.15
C PRO A 74 3.02 -1.74 6.19
N CYS A 75 2.89 -2.58 7.21
CA CYS A 75 1.93 -2.41 8.31
C CYS A 75 2.24 -1.20 9.20
N SER A 76 3.45 -0.65 9.14
CA SER A 76 3.85 0.57 9.87
C SER A 76 3.55 1.83 9.06
N VAL A 77 2.30 1.98 8.57
CA VAL A 77 1.91 3.02 7.61
C VAL A 77 2.27 4.43 8.09
N ASP A 78 1.88 4.82 9.31
CA ASP A 78 2.13 6.18 9.83
C ASP A 78 3.65 6.46 9.99
N LYS A 79 4.45 5.47 10.38
CA LYS A 79 5.91 5.60 10.46
C LYS A 79 6.49 5.91 9.07
N ILE A 80 6.16 5.08 8.08
CA ILE A 80 6.65 5.26 6.70
C ILE A 80 6.15 6.59 6.14
N PHE A 81 4.88 6.91 6.34
CA PHE A 81 4.28 8.17 5.88
C PHE A 81 5.01 9.37 6.47
N ARG A 82 5.23 9.44 7.79
CA ARG A 82 5.95 10.55 8.42
C ARG A 82 7.39 10.68 7.93
N GLN A 83 8.06 9.55 7.65
CA GLN A 83 9.40 9.54 7.08
C GLN A 83 9.42 10.21 5.68
N ILE A 84 8.43 9.89 4.83
CA ILE A 84 8.38 10.42 3.46
C ILE A 84 7.66 11.78 3.35
N LYS A 85 6.84 12.15 4.34
CA LYS A 85 6.00 13.37 4.34
C LYS A 85 6.78 14.64 4.11
N GLN A 86 7.99 14.74 4.66
CA GLN A 86 8.89 15.88 4.49
C GLN A 86 9.31 16.14 3.04
N PHE A 87 9.21 15.13 2.18
CA PHE A 87 9.47 15.24 0.75
C PHE A 87 8.20 15.66 -0.02
N GLY A 88 7.03 15.60 0.61
CA GLY A 88 5.80 16.14 0.05
C GLY A 88 5.73 17.67 0.18
N PHE A 89 4.91 18.29 -0.66
CA PHE A 89 4.51 19.69 -0.51
C PHE A 89 3.04 19.85 -0.88
N HIS A 90 2.53 21.08 -0.85
CA HIS A 90 1.14 21.37 -1.14
C HIS A 90 0.72 20.96 -2.57
N ALA A 91 -0.57 20.66 -2.73
CA ALA A 91 -1.22 20.35 -4.00
C ALA A 91 -0.56 19.18 -4.78
N ARG A 92 -0.15 19.40 -6.04
CA ARG A 92 0.37 18.32 -6.92
C ARG A 92 1.70 17.75 -6.44
N GLN A 93 2.51 18.54 -5.73
CA GLN A 93 3.83 18.09 -5.30
C GLN A 93 3.76 16.98 -4.25
N GLY A 94 2.71 16.93 -3.43
CA GLY A 94 2.45 15.85 -2.48
C GLY A 94 1.94 14.55 -3.12
N GLY A 95 1.62 14.53 -4.42
CA GLY A 95 0.96 13.39 -5.07
C GLY A 95 1.75 12.08 -4.98
N GLY A 96 3.08 12.14 -5.01
CA GLY A 96 3.92 10.94 -4.85
C GLY A 96 3.86 10.34 -3.44
N VAL A 97 3.86 11.19 -2.41
CA VAL A 97 3.77 10.77 -1.00
C VAL A 97 2.40 10.15 -0.73
N CYS A 98 1.31 10.79 -1.17
CA CYS A 98 -0.04 10.25 -1.02
C CYS A 98 -0.23 8.94 -1.81
N GLY A 99 0.35 8.84 -3.01
CA GLY A 99 0.30 7.62 -3.81
C GLY A 99 0.93 6.41 -3.11
N ILE A 100 2.05 6.64 -2.39
CA ILE A 100 2.68 5.60 -1.59
C ILE A 100 1.80 5.23 -0.38
N GLU A 101 1.24 6.21 0.32
CA GLU A 101 0.37 5.95 1.47
C GLU A 101 -0.88 5.14 1.10
N MET A 102 -1.54 5.47 -0.02
CA MET A 102 -2.66 4.68 -0.54
C MET A 102 -2.26 3.23 -0.83
N ALA A 103 -1.08 3.02 -1.45
CA ALA A 103 -0.57 1.68 -1.73
C ALA A 103 -0.24 0.89 -0.46
N LEU A 104 0.24 1.57 0.59
CA LEU A 104 0.45 0.94 1.89
C LEU A 104 -0.89 0.55 2.54
N MET A 105 -1.89 1.42 2.51
CA MET A 105 -3.23 1.12 3.06
C MET A 105 -3.88 -0.07 2.35
N ASP A 106 -3.77 -0.16 1.02
CA ASP A 106 -4.22 -1.32 0.24
C ASP A 106 -3.47 -2.60 0.64
N LEU A 107 -2.14 -2.52 0.80
CA LEU A 107 -1.31 -3.64 1.29
C LEU A 107 -1.75 -4.13 2.66
N VAL A 108 -2.02 -3.21 3.57
CA VAL A 108 -2.41 -3.52 4.96
C VAL A 108 -3.81 -4.15 4.99
N GLY A 109 -4.75 -3.63 4.21
CA GLY A 109 -6.07 -4.25 4.04
C GLY A 109 -5.97 -5.70 3.55
N LYS A 110 -5.15 -5.93 2.51
CA LYS A 110 -4.90 -7.29 1.99
C LYS A 110 -4.19 -8.20 2.99
N ALA A 111 -3.21 -7.67 3.72
CA ALA A 111 -2.47 -8.43 4.73
C ALA A 111 -3.37 -8.88 5.89
N TYR A 112 -4.32 -8.04 6.30
CA TYR A 112 -5.28 -8.35 7.36
C TYR A 112 -6.59 -8.97 6.85
N GLU A 113 -6.73 -9.17 5.53
CA GLU A 113 -7.95 -9.65 4.88
C GLU A 113 -9.20 -8.81 5.23
N VAL A 114 -9.02 -7.48 5.37
CA VAL A 114 -10.10 -6.52 5.66
C VAL A 114 -10.18 -5.44 4.59
N PRO A 115 -11.38 -4.89 4.32
CA PRO A 115 -11.50 -3.73 3.46
C PRO A 115 -10.81 -2.50 4.09
N CYS A 116 -10.21 -1.63 3.26
CA CYS A 116 -9.40 -0.50 3.73
C CYS A 116 -10.15 0.44 4.69
N TYR A 117 -11.46 0.64 4.50
CA TYR A 117 -12.26 1.49 5.41
C TYR A 117 -12.29 0.94 6.84
N GLN A 118 -12.06 -0.36 7.03
CA GLN A 118 -12.03 -0.98 8.37
C GLN A 118 -10.83 -0.46 9.17
N LEU A 119 -9.73 -0.13 8.49
CA LEU A 119 -8.55 0.47 9.08
C LEU A 119 -8.81 1.90 9.59
N ALA A 120 -9.83 2.57 9.04
CA ALA A 120 -10.22 3.93 9.39
C ALA A 120 -11.29 4.00 10.50
N GLY A 121 -11.59 2.88 11.17
CA GLY A 121 -12.61 2.82 12.23
C GLY A 121 -13.93 2.18 11.79
N GLY A 122 -14.01 1.63 10.59
CA GLY A 122 -15.17 0.87 10.13
C GLY A 122 -16.21 1.69 9.38
N LYS A 123 -17.25 1.00 8.94
CA LYS A 123 -18.29 1.54 8.07
C LYS A 123 -19.33 2.32 8.86
N PHE A 124 -19.53 3.59 8.52
CA PHE A 124 -20.60 4.42 9.09
C PHE A 124 -21.90 4.39 8.27
N ARG A 125 -21.81 4.17 6.95
CA ARG A 125 -22.94 4.18 6.01
C ARG A 125 -22.75 3.18 4.88
N ASP A 126 -23.84 2.72 4.28
CA ASP A 126 -23.81 1.72 3.21
C ASP A 126 -23.33 2.21 1.86
N GLU A 127 -23.67 3.45 1.52
CA GLU A 127 -23.38 4.06 0.22
C GLU A 127 -22.87 5.49 0.41
N ILE A 128 -22.07 5.98 -0.56
CA ILE A 128 -21.54 7.35 -0.58
C ILE A 128 -22.21 8.09 -1.72
N ARG A 129 -22.83 9.25 -1.42
CA ARG A 129 -23.39 10.14 -2.44
C ARG A 129 -22.26 10.83 -3.20
N CYS A 130 -22.24 10.66 -4.52
CA CYS A 130 -21.29 11.33 -5.40
C CYS A 130 -21.95 12.51 -6.13
N TYR A 131 -21.24 13.63 -6.22
CA TYR A 131 -21.58 14.75 -7.10
C TYR A 131 -20.68 14.67 -8.34
N SER A 132 -21.26 14.84 -9.52
CA SER A 132 -20.52 14.89 -10.77
C SER A 132 -20.54 16.32 -11.29
N ASP A 133 -19.36 16.92 -11.40
CA ASP A 133 -19.15 18.14 -12.18
C ASP A 133 -18.57 17.76 -13.54
N THR A 134 -18.72 18.64 -14.54
CA THR A 134 -18.35 18.36 -15.93
C THR A 134 -16.85 18.45 -16.18
#